data_AF-A0A1Y5DG21-F1
#
_entry.id   AF-A0A1Y5DG21-F1
#
_cell.length_a   1.000
_cell.length_b   1.000
_cell.length_c   1.000
_cell.angle_alpha   90.00
_cell.angle_beta   90.00
_cell.angle_gamma   90.00
#
_symmetry.space_group_name_H-M   'P 1'
#
loop_
_entity.id
_entity.type
_entity.pdbx_description
1 polymer ?
#
loop_
_entity_poly.entity_id
_entity_poly.type
_entity_poly.pdbx_seq_one_letter_code
_entity_poly.pdbx_strand_id
1 'polypeptide(L)'
;MKVHTSKNTQNITDGDECFHKMEFADGEVLETDVILFSAGIRPQDALARSSEIELGPRGGIQINNHCQTSDENIYAIGECALWGGMIYGLVAPGYNMAKVAAQHLTQSGDASFEGADMSTKLKLMGVDVASIGDCHART
;
A
#
# COMPACT_ATOMS: atom_id res chain seq x y z
N MET A 1 23.74 8.01 -13.35
CA MET A 1 22.83 7.42 -12.33
C MET A 1 23.68 6.57 -11.40
N LYS A 2 23.70 6.87 -10.10
CA LYS A 2 24.32 6.00 -9.09
C LYS A 2 23.22 5.19 -8.43
N VAL A 3 23.42 3.88 -8.30
CA VAL A 3 22.48 2.97 -7.64
C VAL A 3 23.23 2.29 -6.51
N HIS A 4 22.74 2.47 -5.29
CA HIS A 4 23.29 1.87 -4.09
C HIS A 4 22.34 0.77 -3.63
N THR A 5 22.70 -0.50 -3.84
CA THR A 5 21.96 -1.65 -3.31
C THR A 5 22.52 -2.05 -1.95
N SER A 6 21.72 -2.74 -1.13
CA SER A 6 22.10 -3.13 0.23
C SER A 6 22.54 -1.95 1.14
N LYS A 7 22.09 -0.73 0.82
CA LYS A 7 22.44 0.49 1.53
C LYS A 7 21.33 0.85 2.52
N ASN A 8 21.53 0.50 3.79
CA ASN A 8 20.55 0.77 4.84
C ASN A 8 20.81 2.14 5.48
N THR A 9 19.85 3.06 5.40
CA THR A 9 19.92 4.37 6.05
C THR A 9 19.50 4.24 7.50
N GLN A 10 20.36 4.66 8.43
CA GLN A 10 20.10 4.59 9.87
C GLN A 10 19.59 5.93 10.41
N ASN A 11 20.24 7.02 10.01
CA ASN A 11 19.88 8.37 10.44
C ASN A 11 19.79 9.31 9.25
N ILE A 12 18.97 10.34 9.41
CA ILE A 12 18.95 11.51 8.55
C ILE A 12 19.21 12.71 9.47
N THR A 13 20.33 13.38 9.23
CA THR A 13 20.82 14.51 10.02
C THR A 13 20.99 15.74 9.11
N ASP A 14 21.36 16.88 9.70
CA ASP A 14 21.68 18.08 8.93
C ASP A 14 23.01 17.88 8.19
N GLY A 15 23.03 18.26 6.91
CA GLY A 15 24.24 18.23 6.09
C GLY A 15 25.12 19.47 6.29
N ASP A 16 26.38 19.32 5.89
CA ASP A 16 27.37 20.40 5.95
C ASP A 16 27.32 21.26 4.67
N GLU A 17 27.09 20.63 3.50
CA GLU A 17 26.96 21.28 2.19
C GLU A 17 25.53 21.28 1.65
N CYS A 18 24.78 20.19 1.87
CA CYS A 18 23.36 20.10 1.53
C CYS A 18 22.47 20.19 2.78
N PHE A 19 21.16 20.33 2.57
CA PHE A 19 20.22 20.40 3.68
C PHE A 19 20.15 19.11 4.53
N HIS A 20 20.29 17.93 3.90
CA HIS A 20 20.23 16.64 4.59
C HIS A 20 21.52 15.82 4.40
N LYS A 21 21.85 15.01 5.41
CA LYS A 21 22.87 13.97 5.38
C LYS A 21 22.26 12.62 5.77
N MET A 22 22.38 11.65 4.88
CA MET A 22 21.97 10.27 5.11
C MET A 22 23.17 9.48 5.65
N GLU A 23 23.03 8.93 6.85
CA GLU A 23 24.05 8.08 7.48
C GLU A 23 23.68 6.62 7.29
N PHE A 24 24.58 5.84 6.70
CA PHE A 24 24.33 4.44 6.39
C PHE A 24 24.93 3.49 7.43
N ALA A 25 24.38 2.28 7.49
CA ALA A 25 24.79 1.25 8.44
C ALA A 25 26.26 0.80 8.30
N ASP A 26 26.87 1.03 7.13
CA ASP A 26 28.28 0.73 6.87
C ASP A 26 29.23 1.91 7.18
N GLY A 27 28.70 3.00 7.72
CA GLY A 27 29.46 4.18 8.13
C GLY A 27 29.70 5.20 7.01
N GLU A 28 29.32 4.91 5.76
CA GLU A 28 29.34 5.93 4.71
C GLU A 28 28.20 6.94 4.90
N VAL A 29 28.34 8.10 4.26
CA VAL A 29 27.35 9.17 4.27
C VAL A 29 27.04 9.66 2.86
N LEU A 30 25.83 10.20 2.68
CA LEU A 30 25.43 10.88 1.44
C LEU A 30 24.67 12.16 1.78
N GLU A 31 25.16 13.29 1.31
CA GLU A 31 24.45 14.57 1.42
C GLU A 31 23.52 14.81 0.23
N THR A 32 22.34 15.38 0.51
CA THR A 32 21.32 15.72 -0.49
C THR A 32 20.36 16.79 0.03
N ASP A 33 19.75 17.56 -0.87
CA ASP A 33 18.73 18.55 -0.49
C ASP A 33 17.32 17.95 -0.40
N VAL A 34 17.08 16.79 -1.00
CA VAL A 34 15.75 16.16 -1.05
C VAL A 34 15.84 14.66 -0.87
N ILE A 35 15.03 14.13 0.05
CA ILE A 35 14.89 12.69 0.30
C ILE A 35 13.47 12.26 -0.11
N LEU A 36 13.39 11.29 -1.01
CA LEU A 36 12.15 10.63 -1.40
C LEU A 36 12.05 9.27 -0.71
N PHE A 37 11.01 9.08 0.10
CA PHE A 37 10.72 7.78 0.71
C PHE A 37 9.85 6.93 -0.23
N SER A 38 10.45 5.87 -0.76
CA SER A 38 9.76 4.84 -1.54
C SER A 38 10.02 3.44 -0.95
N ALA A 39 9.87 3.32 0.37
CA ALA A 39 10.24 2.13 1.15
C ALA A 39 9.04 1.21 1.48
N GLY A 40 7.93 1.35 0.73
CA GLY A 40 6.67 0.67 0.99
C GLY A 40 5.74 1.46 1.90
N ILE A 41 4.47 1.04 1.90
CA ILE A 41 3.39 1.66 2.68
C ILE A 41 2.80 0.65 3.66
N ARG A 42 2.06 1.15 4.65
CA ARG A 42 1.25 0.34 5.57
C ARG A 42 -0.18 0.86 5.54
N PRO A 43 -1.20 0.00 5.75
CA PRO A 43 -2.59 0.45 5.87
C PRO A 43 -2.71 1.54 6.94
N GLN A 44 -3.39 2.63 6.60
CA GLN A 44 -3.75 3.64 7.60
C GLN A 44 -5.02 3.20 8.33
N ASP A 45 -4.84 2.47 9.44
CA ASP A 45 -5.92 1.86 10.21
C ASP A 45 -6.13 2.48 11.61
N ALA A 46 -5.46 3.58 11.91
CA ALA A 46 -5.49 4.18 13.24
C ALA A 46 -6.91 4.59 13.69
N LEU A 47 -7.71 5.15 12.78
CA LEU A 47 -9.10 5.53 13.07
C LEU A 47 -9.96 4.30 13.38
N ALA A 48 -9.88 3.26 12.54
CA ALA A 48 -10.62 2.03 12.75
C ALA A 48 -10.23 1.35 14.06
N ARG A 49 -8.94 1.37 14.41
CA ARG A 49 -8.43 0.89 15.70
C ARG A 49 -9.06 1.63 16.88
N SER A 50 -9.14 2.96 16.83
CA SER A 50 -9.74 3.76 17.89
C SER A 50 -11.26 3.64 17.98
N SER A 51 -11.89 3.18 16.90
CA SER A 51 -13.34 3.00 16.78
C SER A 51 -13.79 1.56 16.99
N GLU A 52 -12.93 0.69 17.50
CA GLU A 52 -13.23 -0.74 17.76
C GLU A 52 -13.70 -1.52 16.52
N ILE A 53 -13.31 -1.07 15.32
CA ILE A 53 -13.55 -1.79 14.08
C ILE A 53 -12.50 -2.90 13.97
N GLU A 54 -12.93 -4.09 13.54
CA GLU A 54 -12.07 -5.25 13.39
C GLU A 54 -10.93 -5.00 12.38
N LEU A 55 -9.72 -5.36 12.79
CA LEU A 55 -8.50 -5.22 12.00
C LEU A 55 -7.83 -6.57 11.78
N GLY A 56 -7.06 -6.68 10.70
CA GLY A 56 -6.20 -7.84 10.49
C GLY A 56 -5.03 -7.93 11.47
N PRO A 57 -4.41 -9.12 11.58
CA PRO A 57 -3.30 -9.37 12.51
C PRO A 57 -2.05 -8.53 12.25
N ARG A 58 -1.90 -8.01 11.02
CA ARG A 58 -0.79 -7.12 10.62
C ARG A 58 -1.25 -5.70 10.25
N GLY A 59 -2.47 -5.34 10.67
CA GLY A 59 -3.15 -4.11 10.28
C GLY A 59 -4.00 -4.24 9.03
N GLY A 60 -4.68 -3.14 8.69
CA GLY A 60 -5.74 -3.08 7.67
C GLY A 60 -7.12 -3.40 8.25
N ILE A 61 -8.12 -2.68 7.74
CA ILE A 61 -9.51 -2.76 8.19
C ILE A 61 -10.14 -4.00 7.57
N GLN A 62 -10.56 -4.95 8.39
CA GLN A 62 -11.15 -6.20 7.89
C GLN A 62 -12.47 -5.88 7.19
N ILE A 63 -12.61 -6.35 5.95
CA ILE A 63 -13.84 -6.20 5.17
C ILE A 63 -14.39 -7.53 4.64
N ASN A 64 -15.70 -7.55 4.41
CA ASN A 64 -16.40 -8.62 3.69
C ASN A 64 -16.44 -8.36 2.17
N ASN A 65 -17.16 -9.21 1.41
CA ASN A 65 -17.29 -9.09 -0.05
C ASN A 65 -18.07 -7.84 -0.52
N HIS A 66 -18.75 -7.14 0.38
CA HIS A 66 -19.43 -5.88 0.10
C HIS A 66 -18.64 -4.65 0.56
N CYS A 67 -17.36 -4.85 0.94
CA CYS A 67 -16.49 -3.84 1.50
C CYS A 67 -16.99 -3.25 2.85
N GLN A 68 -17.91 -3.93 3.53
CA GLN A 68 -18.35 -3.56 4.87
C GLN A 68 -17.36 -4.06 5.91
N THR A 69 -17.21 -3.28 6.97
CA THR A 69 -16.40 -3.63 8.14
C THR A 69 -17.20 -4.47 9.14
N SER A 70 -16.70 -4.64 10.37
CA SER A 70 -17.45 -5.27 11.46
C SER A 70 -18.68 -4.46 11.91
N ASP A 71 -18.75 -3.16 11.57
CA ASP A 71 -19.96 -2.35 11.71
C ASP A 71 -20.70 -2.28 10.37
N GLU A 72 -21.98 -2.65 10.38
CA GLU A 72 -22.84 -2.74 9.18
C GLU A 72 -22.99 -1.41 8.44
N ASN A 73 -22.80 -0.27 9.13
CA ASN A 73 -22.93 1.08 8.58
C ASN A 73 -21.59 1.67 8.11
N ILE A 74 -20.48 0.97 8.33
CA ILE A 74 -19.13 1.46 8.02
C ILE A 74 -18.49 0.59 6.96
N TYR A 75 -17.93 1.25 5.95
CA TYR A 75 -17.25 0.61 4.81
C TYR A 75 -15.79 1.05 4.78
N ALA A 76 -14.93 0.17 4.29
CA ALA A 76 -13.54 0.50 4.00
C ALA A 76 -13.19 0.01 2.59
N ILE A 77 -12.48 0.86 1.83
CA ILE A 77 -12.09 0.58 0.44
C ILE A 77 -10.65 1.05 0.20
N GLY A 78 -10.01 0.53 -0.84
CA GLY A 78 -8.64 0.92 -1.21
C GLY A 78 -7.59 0.31 -0.28
N GLU A 79 -6.47 1.00 -0.09
CA GLU A 79 -5.27 0.44 0.54
C GLU A 79 -5.38 0.28 2.07
N CYS A 80 -6.40 0.85 2.70
CA CYS A 80 -6.69 0.59 4.12
C CYS A 80 -7.51 -0.68 4.33
N ALA A 81 -8.17 -1.20 3.29
CA ALA A 81 -9.06 -2.34 3.38
C ALA A 81 -8.32 -3.66 3.24
N LEU A 82 -8.62 -4.59 4.14
CA LEU A 82 -8.10 -5.94 4.18
C LEU A 82 -9.22 -6.91 3.79
N TRP A 83 -9.14 -7.44 2.58
CA TRP A 83 -10.10 -8.41 2.06
C TRP A 83 -9.43 -9.78 1.95
N GLY A 84 -10.02 -10.81 2.56
CA GLY A 84 -9.47 -12.18 2.50
C GLY A 84 -8.01 -12.30 3.00
N GLY A 85 -7.59 -11.42 3.93
CA GLY A 85 -6.21 -11.37 4.42
C GLY A 85 -5.22 -10.63 3.52
N MET A 86 -5.69 -9.98 2.45
CA MET A 86 -4.88 -9.26 1.47
C MET A 86 -5.25 -7.77 1.38
N ILE A 87 -4.25 -6.93 1.19
CA ILE A 87 -4.38 -5.49 0.90
C ILE A 87 -3.96 -5.26 -0.54
N TYR A 88 -4.78 -4.52 -1.28
CA TYR A 88 -4.55 -4.24 -2.69
C TYR A 88 -4.00 -2.83 -2.88
N GLY A 89 -2.68 -2.71 -3.04
CA GLY A 89 -1.94 -1.46 -3.26
C GLY A 89 -2.03 -0.91 -4.69
N LEU A 90 -3.20 -1.02 -5.32
CA LEU A 90 -3.42 -0.64 -6.71
C LEU A 90 -4.71 0.16 -6.88
N VAL A 91 -4.71 1.03 -7.89
CA VAL A 91 -5.84 1.92 -8.16
C VAL A 91 -7.09 1.15 -8.65
N ALA A 92 -6.91 0.16 -9.53
CA ALA A 92 -8.03 -0.59 -10.12
C ALA A 92 -8.85 -1.38 -9.07
N PRO A 93 -8.24 -2.12 -8.13
CA PRO A 93 -8.96 -2.71 -7.00
C PRO A 93 -9.73 -1.68 -6.16
N GLY A 94 -9.13 -0.51 -5.89
CA GLY A 94 -9.80 0.57 -5.18
C GLY A 94 -11.08 1.05 -5.87
N TYR A 95 -11.05 1.22 -7.19
CA TYR A 95 -12.26 1.56 -7.96
C TYR A 95 -13.32 0.45 -7.94
N ASN A 96 -12.91 -0.82 -7.99
CA ASN A 96 -13.84 -1.94 -7.89
C ASN A 96 -14.52 -1.96 -6.51
N MET A 97 -13.74 -1.83 -5.43
CA MET A 97 -14.26 -1.74 -4.07
C MET A 97 -15.24 -0.56 -3.92
N ALA A 98 -14.93 0.61 -4.49
CA ALA A 98 -15.83 1.76 -4.47
C ALA A 98 -17.17 1.46 -5.16
N LYS A 99 -17.14 0.79 -6.31
CA LYS A 99 -18.35 0.40 -7.05
C LYS A 99 -19.19 -0.61 -6.25
N VAL A 100 -18.54 -1.62 -5.68
CA VAL A 100 -19.19 -2.64 -4.83
C VAL A 100 -19.85 -2.00 -3.62
N ALA A 101 -19.11 -1.17 -2.87
CA ALA A 101 -19.64 -0.47 -1.71
C ALA A 101 -20.84 0.42 -2.07
N ALA A 102 -20.74 1.19 -3.16
CA ALA A 102 -21.82 2.06 -3.62
C ALA A 102 -23.08 1.28 -4.04
N GLN A 103 -22.92 0.16 -4.75
CA GLN A 103 -24.07 -0.68 -5.14
C GLN A 103 -24.75 -1.31 -3.93
N HIS A 104 -23.97 -1.79 -2.95
CA HIS A 104 -24.50 -2.34 -1.72
C HIS A 104 -25.26 -1.27 -0.90
N LEU A 105 -24.67 -0.09 -0.71
CA LEU A 105 -25.30 1.04 -0.01
C LEU A 105 -26.61 1.51 -0.66
N THR A 106 -26.67 1.49 -1.99
CA THR A 106 -27.84 1.97 -2.76
C THR A 106 -28.84 0.87 -3.10
N GLN A 107 -28.57 -0.38 -2.74
CA GLN A 107 -29.36 -1.55 -3.13
C GLN A 107 -29.64 -1.62 -4.64
N SER A 108 -28.70 -1.10 -5.45
CA SER A 108 -28.87 -0.96 -6.90
C SER A 108 -28.28 -2.13 -7.70
N GLY A 109 -27.64 -3.09 -7.03
CA GLY A 109 -27.06 -4.27 -7.63
C GLY A 109 -26.54 -5.26 -6.58
N ASP A 110 -25.95 -6.35 -7.06
CA ASP A 110 -25.49 -7.51 -6.29
C ASP A 110 -23.97 -7.74 -6.39
N ALA A 111 -23.20 -6.71 -6.76
CA ALA A 111 -21.76 -6.86 -6.93
C ALA A 111 -21.05 -7.26 -5.62
N SER A 112 -20.09 -8.15 -5.79
CA SER A 112 -19.14 -8.62 -4.78
C SER A 112 -17.72 -8.24 -5.20
N PHE A 113 -16.90 -7.85 -4.22
CA PHE A 113 -15.46 -7.80 -4.38
C PHE A 113 -14.90 -9.20 -4.08
N GLU A 114 -14.30 -9.83 -5.09
CA GLU A 114 -13.79 -11.22 -5.04
C GLU A 114 -12.27 -11.26 -5.16
N GLY A 115 -11.62 -10.15 -4.78
CA GLY A 115 -10.21 -9.91 -5.00
C GLY A 115 -9.94 -9.21 -6.32
N ALA A 116 -8.66 -9.08 -6.64
CA ALA A 116 -8.22 -8.44 -7.87
C ALA A 116 -6.95 -9.05 -8.42
N ASP A 117 -6.77 -8.91 -9.74
CA ASP A 117 -5.52 -9.22 -10.41
C ASP A 117 -4.42 -8.26 -9.92
N MET A 118 -3.31 -8.84 -9.47
CA MET A 118 -2.13 -8.12 -8.98
C MET A 118 -1.16 -7.72 -10.09
N SER A 119 -1.53 -7.92 -11.37
CA SER A 119 -0.72 -7.53 -12.51
C SER A 119 -0.45 -6.03 -12.53
N THR A 120 0.82 -5.67 -12.36
CA THR A 120 1.27 -4.27 -12.41
C THR A 120 2.14 -4.04 -13.63
N LYS A 121 1.85 -2.99 -14.40
CA LYS A 121 2.74 -2.49 -15.45
C LYS A 121 3.56 -1.32 -14.92
N LEU A 122 4.89 -1.48 -14.92
CA LEU A 122 5.82 -0.43 -14.54
C LEU A 122 6.40 0.19 -15.81
N LYS A 123 6.18 1.50 -15.99
CA LYS A 123 6.88 2.26 -17.04
C LYS A 123 8.17 2.79 -16.47
N LEU A 124 9.30 2.16 -16.81
CA LEU A 124 10.62 2.73 -16.57
C LEU A 124 11.12 3.44 -17.82
N MET A 125 12.07 4.37 -17.64
CA MET A 125 12.67 5.17 -18.72
C MET A 125 13.15 4.29 -19.89
N GLY A 126 12.31 4.17 -20.93
CA GLY A 126 12.60 3.47 -22.17
C GLY A 126 12.29 1.97 -22.21
N VAL A 127 11.79 1.36 -21.12
CA VAL A 127 11.48 -0.09 -21.08
C VAL A 127 10.14 -0.31 -20.35
N ASP A 128 9.22 -0.98 -21.04
CA ASP A 128 7.99 -1.49 -20.44
C ASP A 128 8.30 -2.80 -19.69
N VAL A 129 8.13 -2.80 -18.38
CA VAL A 129 8.26 -4.00 -17.54
C VAL A 129 6.87 -4.40 -17.05
N ALA A 130 6.49 -5.65 -17.29
CA ALA A 130 5.25 -6.24 -16.77
C ALA A 130 5.61 -7.49 -15.95
N SER A 131 4.94 -7.65 -14.81
CA SER A 131 4.94 -8.91 -14.05
C SER A 131 3.54 -9.49 -14.11
N ILE A 132 3.44 -10.78 -14.45
CA ILE A 132 2.21 -11.55 -14.53
C ILE A 132 2.42 -12.80 -13.67
N GLY A 133 1.55 -13.03 -12.69
CA GLY A 133 1.69 -14.11 -11.70
C GLY A 133 2.43 -13.70 -10.43
N ASP A 134 2.79 -14.68 -9.58
CA ASP A 134 3.54 -14.42 -8.34
C ASP A 134 5.04 -14.24 -8.63
N CYS A 135 5.51 -13.00 -8.56
CA CYS A 135 6.93 -12.67 -8.76
C CYS A 135 7.87 -13.20 -7.66
N HIS A 136 7.33 -13.78 -6.58
CA HIS A 136 8.09 -14.40 -5.50
C HIS A 136 8.06 -15.93 -5.54
N ALA A 137 7.45 -16.56 -6.55
CA ALA A 137 7.39 -18.01 -6.73
C ALA A 137 6.93 -18.78 -5.47
N ARG A 138 5.87 -18.32 -4.80
CA ARG A 138 5.28 -19.01 -3.63
C ARG A 138 4.20 -20.03 -4.01
N THR A 139 3.95 -20.21 -5.31
CA THR A 139 3.04 -21.18 -5.91
C THR A 139 3.77 -22.11 -6.85
#